data_AF-A0A2E6KT57-F1
#
_entry.id   AF-A0A2E6KT57-F1
#
_cell.length_a   1.000
_cell.length_b   1.000
_cell.length_c   1.000
_cell.angle_alpha   90.00
_cell.angle_beta   90.00
_cell.angle_gamma   90.00
#
_symmetry.space_group_name_H-M   'P 1'
#
loop_
_entity.id
_entity.type
_entity.pdbx_description
1 polymer ?
#
loop_
_entity_poly.entity_id
_entity_poly.type
_entity_poly.pdbx_seq_one_letter_code
_entity_poly.pdbx_strand_id
1 'polypeptide(L)'
;MQSIPSYFAFIIFITLFILRLLVKPILIRKSEFQKIDLLPLIFLLIWFYGFTIGVIKGNNIEFIIRNFAGMVLYTSYFIFIVQKPKINRIIKYLIIISIFYTFDSFYSFYNSFSGGSLIFSFLGSTRYYFSIGTLLIFPLISYLLTKILFPHKNLNISMKSKLFNSFINSKVSSLFLLLLCILAGVVFPFSKGNLLAFIFILLSLLFSQIVAKNVSSINKLFFSTLSLISGLLIILYLINNSISMNLFSQSQEGNKTRYEQINLLSSDINFMGHGLGAEIKGYARDQKNKYGFETTYLNLIHKFGFMSLPLFICYLISLLIPLQNIIKNEKLLENSLAFGMMGFLFPSIGNPMLFSPVSCLLHCTSNYLIRNKKSKNNV
;
A
#
# COMPACT_ATOMS: atom_id res chain seq x y z
N MET A 1 -5.53 15.27 4.28
CA MET A 1 -6.82 15.08 4.94
C MET A 1 -7.32 13.68 4.67
N GLN A 2 -7.48 12.84 5.70
CA GLN A 2 -8.13 11.55 5.52
C GLN A 2 -9.62 11.81 5.26
N SER A 3 -10.19 11.22 4.20
CA SER A 3 -11.59 11.52 3.86
C SER A 3 -12.49 10.89 4.93
N ILE A 4 -13.22 11.74 5.67
CA ILE A 4 -14.33 11.35 6.55
C ILE A 4 -15.21 10.23 5.94
N PRO A 5 -15.53 10.26 4.62
CA PRO A 5 -16.21 9.16 3.93
C PRO A 5 -15.60 7.77 4.11
N SER A 6 -14.27 7.63 4.14
CA SER A 6 -13.60 6.33 4.28
C SER A 6 -13.80 5.71 5.66
N TYR A 7 -13.82 6.52 6.71
CA TYR A 7 -14.14 6.06 8.07
C TYR A 7 -15.63 5.72 8.22
N PHE A 8 -16.53 6.52 7.64
CA PHE A 8 -17.96 6.23 7.63
C PHE A 8 -18.28 4.91 6.92
N ALA A 9 -17.72 4.71 5.72
CA ALA A 9 -17.87 3.46 4.97
C ALA A 9 -17.38 2.25 5.79
N PHE A 10 -16.30 2.43 6.54
CA PHE A 10 -15.78 1.38 7.41
C PHE A 10 -16.67 1.10 8.63
N ILE A 11 -17.19 2.13 9.30
CA ILE A 11 -18.14 1.95 10.41
C ILE A 11 -19.35 1.17 9.93
N ILE A 12 -19.92 1.55 8.78
CA ILE A 12 -21.03 0.81 8.16
C ILE A 12 -20.63 -0.66 7.91
N PHE A 13 -19.42 -0.89 7.36
CA PHE A 13 -18.92 -2.23 7.10
C PHE A 13 -18.78 -3.09 8.37
N ILE A 14 -18.22 -2.56 9.47
CA ILE A 14 -18.18 -3.27 10.74
C ILE A 14 -19.60 -3.53 11.25
N THR A 15 -20.45 -2.51 11.28
CA THR A 15 -21.81 -2.64 11.85
C THR A 15 -22.60 -3.72 11.11
N LEU A 16 -22.55 -3.74 9.77
CA LEU A 16 -23.16 -4.80 8.97
C LEU A 16 -22.56 -6.18 9.27
N PHE A 17 -21.26 -6.27 9.53
CA PHE A 17 -20.62 -7.52 9.92
C PHE A 17 -21.05 -7.99 11.31
N ILE A 18 -21.08 -7.11 12.31
CA ILE A 18 -21.53 -7.42 13.67
C ILE A 18 -22.99 -7.89 13.63
N LEU A 19 -23.87 -7.14 12.96
CA LEU A 19 -25.27 -7.54 12.76
C LEU A 19 -25.36 -8.93 12.13
N ARG A 20 -24.52 -9.21 11.12
CA ARG A 20 -24.48 -10.53 10.50
C ARG A 20 -23.99 -11.63 11.44
N LEU A 21 -23.01 -11.36 12.31
CA LEU A 21 -22.55 -12.31 13.33
C LEU A 21 -23.62 -12.59 14.38
N LEU A 22 -24.40 -11.59 14.78
CA LEU A 22 -25.53 -11.76 15.70
C LEU A 22 -26.61 -12.64 15.07
N VAL A 23 -26.89 -12.48 13.77
CA VAL A 23 -27.89 -13.28 13.05
C VAL A 23 -27.38 -14.70 12.74
N LYS A 24 -26.08 -14.86 12.43
CA LYS A 24 -25.46 -16.16 12.14
C LYS A 24 -24.07 -16.22 12.78
N PRO A 25 -23.94 -16.74 14.02
CA PRO A 25 -22.66 -16.86 14.68
C PRO A 25 -21.80 -17.88 13.93
N ILE A 26 -20.76 -17.40 13.27
CA ILE A 26 -19.77 -18.23 12.59
C ILE A 26 -18.46 -18.08 13.35
N LEU A 27 -18.12 -19.11 14.14
CA LEU A 27 -16.85 -19.18 14.84
C LEU A 27 -15.78 -19.75 13.92
N ILE A 28 -14.61 -19.10 13.89
CA ILE A 28 -13.42 -19.63 13.23
C ILE A 28 -12.96 -20.84 14.05
N ARG A 29 -13.07 -22.05 13.49
CA ARG A 29 -12.52 -23.25 14.12
C ARG A 29 -11.00 -23.14 14.16
N LYS A 30 -10.37 -23.57 15.26
CA LYS A 30 -8.90 -23.57 15.42
C LYS A 30 -8.17 -24.27 14.25
N SER A 31 -8.76 -25.33 13.69
CA SER A 31 -8.22 -26.07 12.54
C SER A 31 -8.24 -25.29 11.22
N GLU A 32 -9.03 -24.22 11.12
CA GLU A 32 -9.09 -23.36 9.93
C GLU A 32 -8.08 -22.21 10.00
N PHE A 33 -7.48 -21.93 11.16
CA PHE A 33 -6.52 -20.85 11.37
C PHE A 33 -5.14 -21.19 10.79
N GLN A 34 -4.55 -20.27 10.04
CA GLN A 34 -3.27 -20.44 9.35
C GLN A 34 -2.21 -19.50 9.91
N LYS A 35 -0.93 -19.82 9.69
CA LYS A 35 0.19 -18.96 10.13
C LYS A 35 0.06 -17.53 9.61
N ILE A 36 -0.47 -17.35 8.40
CA ILE A 36 -0.67 -16.02 7.81
C ILE A 36 -1.75 -15.19 8.50
N ASP A 37 -2.67 -15.86 9.21
CA ASP A 37 -3.73 -15.22 9.95
C ASP A 37 -3.18 -14.52 11.22
N LEU A 38 -1.94 -14.84 11.62
CA LEU A 38 -1.23 -14.15 12.70
C LEU A 38 -0.82 -12.73 12.32
N LEU A 39 -0.57 -12.43 11.04
CA LEU A 39 -0.07 -11.09 10.66
C LEU A 39 -1.08 -10.00 11.06
N PRO A 40 -2.37 -10.07 10.65
CA PRO A 40 -3.37 -9.09 11.06
C PRO A 40 -3.65 -9.09 12.56
N LEU A 41 -3.52 -10.24 13.23
CA LEU A 41 -3.66 -10.34 14.69
C LEU A 41 -2.57 -9.53 15.42
N ILE A 42 -1.33 -9.62 14.95
CA ILE A 42 -0.18 -8.89 15.53
C ILE A 42 -0.42 -7.38 15.48
N PHE A 43 -0.99 -6.85 14.39
CA PHE A 43 -1.36 -5.42 14.32
C PHE A 43 -2.38 -5.05 15.40
N LEU A 44 -3.42 -5.84 15.60
CA LEU A 44 -4.44 -5.57 16.64
C LEU A 44 -3.84 -5.64 18.05
N LEU A 45 -3.01 -6.65 18.33
CA LEU A 45 -2.36 -6.82 19.63
C LEU A 45 -1.40 -5.67 19.94
N ILE A 46 -0.62 -5.21 18.95
CA ILE A 46 0.33 -4.11 19.15
C ILE A 46 -0.41 -2.78 19.28
N TRP A 47 -1.52 -2.59 18.56
CA TRP A 47 -2.38 -1.42 18.78
C TRP A 47 -2.91 -1.38 20.22
N PHE A 48 -3.39 -2.52 20.74
CA PHE A 48 -3.82 -2.63 22.13
C PHE A 48 -2.68 -2.38 23.12
N TYR A 49 -1.48 -2.91 22.84
CA TYR A 49 -0.28 -2.61 23.62
C TYR A 49 0.03 -1.10 23.65
N GLY A 50 0.02 -0.42 22.50
CA GLY A 50 0.26 1.02 22.47
C GLY A 50 -0.82 1.81 23.21
N PHE A 51 -2.09 1.37 23.12
CA PHE A 51 -3.20 1.95 23.86
C PHE A 51 -2.95 1.84 25.37
N THR A 52 -2.61 0.66 25.88
CA THR A 52 -2.38 0.45 27.33
C THR A 52 -1.19 1.26 27.82
N ILE A 53 -0.06 1.26 27.10
CA ILE A 53 1.09 2.11 27.45
C ILE A 53 0.72 3.58 27.44
N GLY A 54 -0.10 4.04 26.48
CA GLY A 54 -0.56 5.42 26.42
C GLY A 54 -1.37 5.82 27.65
N VAL A 55 -2.31 4.96 28.07
CA VAL A 55 -3.10 5.17 29.29
C VAL A 55 -2.23 5.17 30.55
N ILE A 56 -1.32 4.20 30.68
CA ILE A 56 -0.40 4.09 31.84
C ILE A 56 0.49 5.34 31.97
N LYS A 57 0.94 5.90 30.84
CA LYS A 57 1.78 7.10 30.81
C LYS A 57 1.00 8.40 30.94
N GLY A 58 -0.34 8.35 31.07
CA GLY A 58 -1.18 9.52 31.22
C GLY A 58 -1.27 10.38 29.95
N ASN A 59 -1.11 9.78 28.76
CA ASN A 59 -1.28 10.49 27.50
C ASN A 59 -2.75 10.92 27.33
N ASN A 60 -2.98 11.98 26.56
CA ASN A 60 -4.33 12.47 26.28
C ASN A 60 -5.19 11.38 25.59
N ILE A 61 -6.35 11.08 26.18
CA ILE A 61 -7.25 10.01 25.71
C ILE A 61 -7.77 10.23 24.29
N GLU A 62 -8.05 11.48 23.91
CA GLU A 62 -8.48 11.83 22.56
C GLU A 62 -7.38 11.51 21.55
N PHE A 63 -6.13 11.79 21.90
CA PHE A 63 -4.98 11.49 21.05
C PHE A 63 -4.69 10.00 21.01
N ILE A 64 -4.87 9.27 22.12
CA ILE A 64 -4.77 7.81 22.16
C ILE A 64 -5.73 7.19 21.13
N ILE A 65 -7.00 7.59 21.14
CA ILE A 65 -8.04 7.02 20.27
C ILE A 65 -7.80 7.37 18.80
N ARG A 66 -7.43 8.63 18.51
CA ARG A 66 -7.19 9.08 17.13
C ARG A 66 -5.92 8.46 16.53
N ASN A 67 -4.93 8.17 17.36
CA ASN A 67 -3.64 7.74 16.88
C ASN A 67 -3.66 6.28 16.39
N PHE A 68 -3.28 6.08 15.12
CA PHE A 68 -3.26 4.77 14.48
C PHE A 68 -4.60 4.04 14.56
N ALA A 69 -5.73 4.78 14.62
CA ALA A 69 -7.08 4.21 14.63
C ALA A 69 -7.31 3.23 13.47
N GLY A 70 -6.64 3.42 12.34
CA GLY A 70 -6.68 2.49 11.22
C GLY A 70 -6.13 1.09 11.52
N MET A 71 -5.39 0.86 12.60
CA MET A 71 -4.99 -0.50 12.98
C MET A 71 -6.19 -1.35 13.42
N VAL A 72 -7.27 -0.73 13.92
CA VAL A 72 -8.53 -1.44 14.22
C VAL A 72 -9.13 -2.07 12.96
N LEU A 73 -8.81 -1.53 11.77
CA LEU A 73 -9.28 -2.05 10.49
C LEU A 73 -8.74 -3.43 10.14
N TYR A 74 -7.68 -3.91 10.82
CA TYR A 74 -7.22 -5.28 10.64
C TYR A 74 -8.25 -6.33 11.08
N THR A 75 -9.29 -5.93 11.82
CA THR A 75 -10.50 -6.75 12.03
C THR A 75 -11.16 -7.17 10.72
N SER A 76 -11.09 -6.35 9.66
CA SER A 76 -11.61 -6.67 8.32
C SER A 76 -11.03 -7.95 7.72
N TYR A 77 -9.80 -8.30 8.08
CA TYR A 77 -9.20 -9.55 7.64
C TYR A 77 -9.95 -10.77 8.20
N PHE A 78 -10.31 -10.74 9.48
CA PHE A 78 -11.08 -11.82 10.11
C PHE A 78 -12.51 -11.87 9.57
N ILE A 79 -13.07 -10.72 9.17
CA ILE A 79 -14.31 -10.67 8.40
C ILE A 79 -14.16 -11.47 7.10
N PHE A 80 -13.07 -11.27 6.34
CA PHE A 80 -12.82 -12.06 5.12
C PHE A 80 -12.67 -13.56 5.42
N ILE A 81 -12.01 -13.95 6.50
CA ILE A 81 -11.89 -15.36 6.89
C ILE A 81 -13.27 -15.98 7.18
N VAL A 82 -14.11 -15.29 7.95
CA VAL A 82 -15.45 -15.76 8.30
C VAL A 82 -16.36 -15.82 7.07
N GLN A 83 -16.34 -14.76 6.25
CA GLN A 83 -17.23 -14.63 5.10
C GLN A 83 -16.81 -15.46 3.89
N LYS A 84 -15.53 -15.86 3.83
CA LYS A 84 -14.93 -16.64 2.76
C LYS A 84 -15.31 -16.12 1.35
N PRO A 85 -15.20 -14.80 1.06
CA PRO A 85 -15.51 -14.27 -0.26
C PRO A 85 -14.69 -15.01 -1.34
N LYS A 86 -15.32 -15.26 -2.50
CA LYS A 86 -14.66 -15.90 -3.64
C LYS A 86 -13.53 -14.99 -4.13
N ILE A 87 -12.31 -15.53 -4.23
CA ILE A 87 -11.10 -14.80 -4.65
C ILE A 87 -11.34 -14.08 -5.99
N ASN A 88 -11.95 -14.77 -6.96
CA ASN A 88 -12.26 -14.18 -8.26
C ASN A 88 -13.16 -12.93 -8.16
N ARG A 89 -14.06 -12.84 -7.17
CA ARG A 89 -14.88 -11.63 -6.98
C ARG A 89 -14.05 -10.49 -6.42
N ILE A 90 -13.16 -10.76 -5.47
CA ILE A 90 -12.25 -9.75 -4.91
C ILE A 90 -11.37 -9.17 -6.01
N ILE A 91 -10.73 -10.03 -6.82
CA ILE A 91 -9.87 -9.61 -7.93
C ILE A 91 -10.63 -8.72 -8.91
N LYS A 92 -11.86 -9.11 -9.28
CA LYS A 92 -12.73 -8.32 -10.17
C LYS A 92 -12.97 -6.92 -9.63
N TYR A 93 -13.41 -6.82 -8.37
CA TYR A 93 -13.70 -5.53 -7.76
C TYR A 93 -12.44 -4.68 -7.58
N LEU A 94 -11.32 -5.30 -7.17
CA LEU A 94 -10.05 -4.61 -7.05
C LEU A 94 -9.66 -3.96 -8.37
N ILE A 95 -9.73 -4.69 -9.48
CA ILE A 95 -9.37 -4.16 -10.81
C ILE A 95 -10.33 -3.06 -11.27
N ILE A 96 -11.63 -3.22 -11.06
CA ILE A 96 -12.61 -2.16 -11.38
C ILE A 96 -12.29 -0.89 -10.58
N ILE A 97 -12.02 -1.03 -9.29
CA ILE A 97 -11.68 0.08 -8.40
C ILE A 97 -10.35 0.72 -8.82
N SER A 98 -9.32 -0.08 -9.16
CA SER A 98 -8.05 0.43 -9.68
C SER A 98 -8.24 1.25 -10.95
N ILE A 99 -9.03 0.75 -11.91
CA ILE A 99 -9.34 1.47 -13.16
C ILE A 99 -10.10 2.76 -12.86
N PHE A 100 -11.08 2.72 -11.96
CA PHE A 100 -11.81 3.91 -11.52
C PHE A 100 -10.85 4.97 -10.95
N TYR A 101 -9.93 4.58 -10.06
CA TYR A 101 -8.95 5.52 -9.49
C TYR A 101 -7.90 6.00 -10.49
N THR A 102 -7.60 5.23 -11.53
CA THR A 102 -6.81 5.72 -12.67
C THR A 102 -7.54 6.91 -13.30
N PHE A 103 -8.82 6.78 -13.66
CA PHE A 103 -9.60 7.86 -14.27
C PHE A 103 -9.84 9.05 -13.31
N ASP A 104 -10.11 8.79 -12.03
CA ASP A 104 -10.23 9.82 -10.99
C ASP A 104 -8.95 10.67 -10.87
N SER A 105 -7.78 10.03 -11.03
CA SER A 105 -6.49 10.74 -11.04
C SER A 105 -6.33 11.63 -12.27
N PHE A 106 -6.77 11.18 -13.45
CA PHE A 106 -6.80 12.02 -14.66
C PHE A 106 -7.74 13.21 -14.49
N TYR A 107 -8.94 12.99 -13.94
CA TYR A 107 -9.91 14.04 -13.68
C TYR A 107 -9.37 15.07 -12.66
N SER A 108 -8.77 14.59 -11.57
CA SER A 108 -8.14 15.43 -10.55
C SER A 108 -7.00 16.27 -11.13
N PHE A 109 -6.16 15.66 -11.99
CA PHE A 109 -5.10 16.37 -12.68
C PHE A 109 -5.65 17.45 -13.62
N TYR A 110 -6.67 17.12 -14.43
CA TYR A 110 -7.31 18.08 -15.34
C TYR A 110 -7.89 19.28 -14.57
N ASN A 111 -8.68 19.04 -13.52
CA ASN A 111 -9.26 20.11 -12.70
C ASN A 111 -8.20 21.02 -12.08
N SER A 112 -7.09 20.44 -11.66
CA SER A 112 -5.99 21.18 -11.04
C SER A 112 -5.19 21.98 -12.07
N PHE A 113 -5.16 21.50 -13.31
CA PHE A 113 -4.53 22.18 -14.44
C PHE A 113 -5.38 23.35 -14.90
N SER A 114 -6.67 23.12 -15.11
CA SER A 114 -7.62 24.18 -15.48
C SER A 114 -7.73 25.27 -14.40
N GLY A 115 -7.59 24.90 -13.12
CA GLY A 115 -7.57 25.83 -12.00
C GLY A 115 -6.23 26.56 -11.78
N GLY A 116 -5.23 26.37 -12.65
CA GLY A 116 -3.91 27.03 -12.55
C GLY A 116 -3.00 26.52 -11.41
N SER A 117 -3.53 25.75 -10.46
CA SER A 117 -2.79 25.22 -9.31
C SER A 117 -1.59 24.34 -9.69
N LEU A 118 -1.69 23.60 -10.81
CA LEU A 118 -0.60 22.75 -11.30
C LEU A 118 0.60 23.58 -11.78
N ILE A 119 0.38 24.74 -12.40
CA ILE A 119 1.45 25.64 -12.86
C ILE A 119 2.27 26.11 -11.66
N PHE A 120 1.60 26.52 -10.58
CA PHE A 120 2.25 26.88 -9.32
C PHE A 120 2.97 25.70 -8.66
N SER A 121 2.44 24.47 -8.76
CA SER A 121 3.11 23.29 -8.22
C SER A 121 4.33 22.86 -9.03
N PHE A 122 4.29 23.01 -10.36
CA PHE A 122 5.43 22.78 -11.25
C PHE A 122 6.55 23.78 -10.99
N LEU A 123 6.20 25.03 -10.67
CA LEU A 123 7.15 26.06 -10.23
C LEU A 123 7.64 25.86 -8.78
N GLY A 124 7.22 24.77 -8.10
CA GLY A 124 7.65 24.44 -6.74
C GLY A 124 7.00 25.28 -5.63
N SER A 125 6.04 26.14 -5.98
CA SER A 125 5.43 27.11 -5.05
C SER A 125 4.23 26.55 -4.26
N THR A 126 3.57 25.47 -4.74
CA THR A 126 2.44 24.84 -4.04
C THR A 126 2.52 23.31 -4.04
N ARG A 127 2.06 22.67 -2.96
CA ARG A 127 2.00 21.20 -2.86
C ARG A 127 0.73 20.66 -3.51
N TYR A 128 0.88 19.76 -4.48
CA TYR A 128 -0.24 18.98 -5.02
C TYR A 128 -0.60 17.83 -4.07
N TYR A 129 -1.79 17.87 -3.47
CA TYR A 129 -2.27 16.81 -2.59
C TYR A 129 -3.08 15.79 -3.39
N PHE A 130 -2.53 14.59 -3.56
CA PHE A 130 -3.23 13.50 -4.21
C PHE A 130 -4.11 12.71 -3.22
N SER A 131 -5.21 12.16 -3.72
CA SER A 131 -6.09 11.29 -2.96
C SER A 131 -5.37 10.01 -2.54
N ILE A 132 -5.56 9.56 -1.31
CA ILE A 132 -5.02 8.27 -0.85
C ILE A 132 -5.54 7.08 -1.67
N GLY A 133 -6.64 7.27 -2.39
CA GLY A 133 -7.17 6.29 -3.34
C GLY A 133 -6.23 5.98 -4.50
N THR A 134 -5.26 6.85 -4.84
CA THR A 134 -4.27 6.54 -5.90
C THR A 134 -3.43 5.31 -5.58
N LEU A 135 -3.32 4.94 -4.29
CA LEU A 135 -2.63 3.70 -3.87
C LEU A 135 -3.31 2.43 -4.43
N LEU A 136 -4.59 2.51 -4.76
CA LEU A 136 -5.35 1.41 -5.37
C LEU A 136 -4.95 1.15 -6.83
N ILE A 137 -4.11 1.99 -7.44
CA ILE A 137 -3.59 1.78 -8.80
C ILE A 137 -2.43 0.77 -8.81
N PHE A 138 -1.62 0.69 -7.75
CA PHE A 138 -0.44 -0.19 -7.68
C PHE A 138 -0.72 -1.70 -7.87
N PRO A 139 -1.83 -2.28 -7.36
CA PRO A 139 -2.19 -3.66 -7.66
C PRO A 139 -2.34 -3.90 -9.17
N LEU A 140 -3.00 -2.98 -9.88
CA LEU A 140 -3.19 -3.06 -11.33
C LEU A 140 -1.87 -2.90 -12.08
N ILE A 141 -1.00 -1.99 -11.66
CA ILE A 141 0.36 -1.86 -12.21
C ILE A 141 1.11 -3.18 -12.07
N SER A 142 1.14 -3.78 -10.87
CA SER A 142 1.85 -5.02 -10.62
C SER A 142 1.31 -6.19 -11.45
N TYR A 143 -0.02 -6.29 -11.58
CA TYR A 143 -0.67 -7.27 -12.45
C TYR A 143 -0.27 -7.09 -13.93
N LEU A 144 -0.35 -5.87 -14.46
CA LEU A 144 -0.05 -5.58 -15.87
C LEU A 144 1.42 -5.83 -16.19
N LEU A 145 2.33 -5.40 -15.30
CA LEU A 145 3.76 -5.72 -15.41
C LEU A 145 3.99 -7.24 -15.41
N THR A 146 3.39 -7.97 -14.47
CA THR A 146 3.51 -9.43 -14.42
C THR A 146 2.99 -10.07 -15.70
N LYS A 147 1.88 -9.58 -16.26
CA LYS A 147 1.33 -10.08 -17.52
C LYS A 147 2.26 -9.86 -18.72
N ILE A 148 2.97 -8.74 -18.75
CA ILE A 148 3.95 -8.42 -19.80
C ILE A 148 5.21 -9.27 -19.64
N LEU A 149 5.73 -9.40 -18.41
CA LEU A 149 6.97 -10.12 -18.12
C LEU A 149 6.82 -11.66 -18.18
N PHE A 150 5.61 -12.19 -17.97
CA PHE A 150 5.32 -13.62 -18.03
C PHE A 150 4.34 -13.96 -19.17
N PRO A 151 4.68 -13.68 -20.45
CA PRO A 151 3.74 -13.72 -21.57
C PRO A 151 3.24 -15.13 -21.93
N HIS A 152 3.95 -16.17 -21.48
CA HIS A 152 3.58 -17.58 -21.70
C HIS A 152 2.54 -18.08 -20.68
N LYS A 153 2.22 -17.30 -19.64
CA LYS A 153 1.28 -17.68 -18.60
C LYS A 153 -0.08 -17.04 -18.86
N ASN A 154 -1.12 -17.86 -18.78
CA ASN A 154 -2.49 -17.38 -18.93
C ASN A 154 -2.93 -16.68 -17.63
N LEU A 155 -2.90 -15.35 -17.64
CA LEU A 155 -3.28 -14.49 -16.52
C LEU A 155 -4.65 -13.84 -16.73
N ASN A 156 -5.52 -14.49 -17.51
CA ASN A 156 -6.80 -13.91 -17.90
C ASN A 156 -7.76 -13.78 -16.72
N ILE A 157 -8.36 -12.61 -16.60
CA ILE A 157 -9.44 -12.35 -15.65
C ILE A 157 -10.74 -12.55 -16.39
N SER A 158 -11.61 -13.40 -15.88
CA SER A 158 -12.98 -13.52 -16.43
C SER A 158 -13.78 -12.27 -16.10
N MET A 159 -14.39 -11.60 -17.05
CA MET A 159 -15.37 -10.52 -16.80
C MET A 159 -16.72 -10.84 -17.45
N LYS A 160 -17.83 -10.35 -16.87
CA LYS A 160 -19.17 -10.59 -17.44
C LYS A 160 -19.33 -9.92 -18.81
N SER A 161 -18.83 -8.69 -18.96
CA SER A 161 -18.83 -7.97 -20.23
C SER A 161 -17.78 -8.57 -21.17
N LYS A 162 -18.20 -9.04 -22.35
CA LYS A 162 -17.29 -9.57 -23.39
C LYS A 162 -16.29 -8.50 -23.86
N LEU A 163 -16.75 -7.26 -24.06
CA LEU A 163 -15.90 -6.12 -24.42
C LEU A 163 -14.84 -5.85 -23.36
N PHE A 164 -15.25 -5.77 -22.10
CA PHE A 164 -14.33 -5.50 -20.99
C PHE A 164 -13.35 -6.65 -20.77
N ASN A 165 -13.82 -7.89 -20.95
CA ASN A 165 -12.99 -9.09 -20.90
C ASN A 165 -11.92 -9.08 -22.01
N SER A 166 -12.30 -8.71 -23.24
CA SER A 166 -11.36 -8.56 -24.35
C SER A 166 -10.35 -7.44 -24.06
N PHE A 167 -10.83 -6.28 -23.60
CA PHE A 167 -9.98 -5.13 -23.29
C PHE A 167 -9.00 -5.40 -22.15
N ILE A 168 -9.36 -6.10 -21.08
CA ILE A 168 -8.39 -6.40 -20.01
C ILE A 168 -7.41 -7.51 -20.42
N ASN A 169 -7.87 -8.47 -21.23
CA ASN A 169 -7.09 -9.66 -21.54
C ASN A 169 -6.20 -9.50 -22.80
N SER A 170 -6.44 -8.54 -23.70
CA SER A 170 -5.56 -8.30 -24.85
C SER A 170 -4.18 -7.77 -24.43
N LYS A 171 -3.12 -8.12 -25.18
CA LYS A 171 -1.75 -7.64 -24.91
C LYS A 171 -1.58 -6.15 -25.16
N VAL A 172 -2.10 -5.66 -26.29
CA VAL A 172 -1.98 -4.24 -26.70
C VAL A 172 -2.68 -3.33 -25.70
N SER A 173 -3.91 -3.66 -25.31
CA SER A 173 -4.64 -2.92 -24.29
C SER A 173 -3.99 -2.98 -22.89
N SER A 174 -3.26 -4.07 -22.57
CA SER A 174 -2.53 -4.17 -21.31
C SER A 174 -1.36 -3.18 -21.24
N LEU A 175 -0.63 -2.99 -22.35
CA LEU A 175 0.42 -1.97 -22.46
C LEU A 175 -0.16 -0.56 -22.37
N PHE A 176 -1.25 -0.30 -23.08
CA PHE A 176 -1.94 0.99 -23.02
C PHE A 176 -2.47 1.29 -21.60
N LEU A 177 -3.11 0.32 -20.95
CA LEU A 177 -3.61 0.48 -19.58
C LEU A 177 -2.46 0.66 -18.58
N LEU A 178 -1.32 0.00 -18.79
CA LEU A 178 -0.13 0.19 -17.95
C LEU A 178 0.37 1.63 -18.08
N LEU A 179 0.48 2.17 -19.29
CA LEU A 179 0.88 3.55 -19.53
C LEU A 179 -0.05 4.53 -18.80
N LEU A 180 -1.36 4.35 -18.93
CA LEU A 180 -2.35 5.15 -18.19
C LEU A 180 -2.16 5.07 -16.68
N CYS A 181 -1.90 3.87 -16.14
CA CYS A 181 -1.67 3.68 -14.71
C CYS A 181 -0.36 4.32 -14.24
N ILE A 182 0.70 4.32 -15.05
CA ILE A 182 1.97 5.00 -14.74
C ILE A 182 1.74 6.51 -14.69
N LEU A 183 1.06 7.07 -15.70
CA LEU A 183 0.72 8.50 -15.70
C LEU A 183 -0.11 8.88 -14.46
N ALA A 184 -1.20 8.15 -14.21
CA ALA A 184 -2.12 8.42 -13.11
C ALA A 184 -1.53 8.18 -11.71
N GLY A 185 -0.81 7.07 -11.52
CA GLY A 185 -0.36 6.61 -10.20
C GLY A 185 1.04 7.08 -9.82
N VAL A 186 1.89 7.42 -10.80
CA VAL A 186 3.30 7.77 -10.59
C VAL A 186 3.59 9.22 -10.97
N VAL A 187 3.15 9.66 -12.15
CA VAL A 187 3.50 11.00 -12.67
C VAL A 187 2.63 12.09 -12.03
N PHE A 188 1.30 12.00 -12.18
CA PHE A 188 0.38 13.05 -11.69
C PHE A 188 0.42 13.30 -10.18
N PRO A 189 0.68 12.31 -9.31
CA PRO A 189 0.76 12.56 -7.88
C PRO A 189 1.99 13.39 -7.47
N PHE A 190 2.98 13.59 -8.35
CA PHE A 190 4.26 14.25 -8.06
C PHE A 190 4.91 13.77 -6.75
N SER A 191 4.73 12.48 -6.43
CA SER A 191 5.11 11.87 -5.15
C SER A 191 6.36 11.02 -5.29
N LYS A 192 7.43 11.44 -4.62
CA LYS A 192 8.69 10.66 -4.52
C LYS A 192 8.43 9.24 -4.00
N GLY A 193 7.50 9.09 -3.06
CA GLY A 193 7.13 7.79 -2.52
C GLY A 193 6.37 6.89 -3.52
N ASN A 194 5.53 7.47 -4.39
CA ASN A 194 4.84 6.70 -5.44
C ASN A 194 5.83 6.24 -6.52
N LEU A 195 6.79 7.10 -6.87
CA LEU A 195 7.89 6.75 -7.76
C LEU A 195 8.73 5.60 -7.19
N LEU A 196 9.10 5.68 -5.91
CA LEU A 196 9.81 4.59 -5.22
C LEU A 196 9.01 3.28 -5.23
N ALA A 197 7.70 3.32 -4.98
CA ALA A 197 6.84 2.14 -5.07
C ALA A 197 6.86 1.52 -6.47
N PHE A 198 6.74 2.35 -7.52
CA PHE A 198 6.79 1.87 -8.90
C PHE A 198 8.14 1.23 -9.25
N ILE A 199 9.25 1.91 -8.94
CA ILE A 199 10.61 1.40 -9.20
C ILE A 199 10.80 0.07 -8.44
N PHE A 200 10.40 0.00 -7.17
CA PHE A 200 10.52 -1.21 -6.38
C PHE A 200 9.72 -2.37 -6.97
N ILE A 201 8.46 -2.13 -7.36
CA ILE A 201 7.60 -3.16 -7.97
C ILE A 201 8.21 -3.64 -9.29
N LEU A 202 8.64 -2.71 -10.15
CA LEU A 202 9.26 -3.01 -11.44
C LEU A 202 10.51 -3.87 -11.25
N LEU A 203 11.48 -3.41 -10.46
CA LEU A 203 12.74 -4.14 -10.23
C LEU A 203 12.51 -5.51 -9.59
N SER A 204 11.61 -5.62 -8.63
CA SER A 204 11.31 -6.89 -7.96
C SER A 204 10.67 -7.91 -8.91
N LEU A 205 9.77 -7.48 -9.80
CA LEU A 205 9.15 -8.36 -10.78
C LEU A 205 10.13 -8.77 -11.88
N LEU A 206 11.02 -7.86 -12.32
CA LEU A 206 12.10 -8.17 -13.25
C LEU A 206 13.06 -9.18 -12.67
N PHE A 207 13.52 -8.97 -11.44
CA PHE A 207 14.34 -9.92 -10.71
C PHE A 207 13.64 -11.28 -10.62
N SER A 208 12.34 -11.29 -10.29
CA SER A 208 11.56 -12.52 -10.21
C SER A 208 11.49 -13.27 -11.54
N GLN A 209 11.36 -12.56 -12.66
CA GLN A 209 11.36 -13.15 -13.99
C GLN A 209 12.73 -13.76 -14.35
N ILE A 210 13.83 -13.08 -14.00
CA ILE A 210 15.20 -13.58 -14.24
C ILE A 210 15.44 -14.88 -13.46
N VAL A 211 15.09 -14.89 -12.17
CA VAL A 211 15.28 -16.02 -11.25
C VAL A 211 14.31 -17.17 -11.56
N ALA A 212 13.11 -16.89 -12.06
CA ALA A 212 12.16 -17.92 -12.46
C ALA A 212 12.78 -18.85 -13.53
N LYS A 213 12.89 -20.15 -13.22
CA LYS A 213 13.65 -21.14 -14.01
C LYS A 213 13.06 -21.43 -15.42
N ASN A 214 11.94 -20.86 -15.80
CA ASN A 214 11.14 -21.28 -16.97
C ASN A 214 10.94 -20.22 -18.06
N VAL A 215 11.78 -19.19 -18.15
CA VAL A 215 11.76 -18.23 -19.28
C VAL A 215 12.92 -18.55 -20.22
N SER A 216 12.64 -18.63 -21.53
CA SER A 216 13.67 -18.87 -22.55
C SER A 216 14.80 -17.83 -22.43
N SER A 217 16.06 -18.26 -22.66
CA SER A 217 17.24 -17.40 -22.45
C SER A 217 17.19 -16.07 -23.20
N ILE A 218 16.59 -16.07 -24.40
CA ILE A 218 16.44 -14.90 -25.27
C ILE A 218 15.39 -13.90 -24.75
N ASN A 219 14.26 -14.37 -24.23
CA ASN A 219 13.24 -13.48 -23.64
C ASN A 219 13.70 -12.91 -22.29
N LYS A 220 14.51 -13.67 -21.52
CA LYS A 220 15.14 -13.16 -20.30
C LYS A 220 16.10 -12.02 -20.61
N LEU A 221 16.97 -12.18 -21.61
CA LEU A 221 17.94 -11.15 -21.96
C LEU A 221 17.27 -9.90 -22.53
N PHE A 222 16.31 -10.06 -23.45
CA PHE A 222 15.65 -8.93 -24.13
C PHE A 222 14.74 -8.11 -23.19
N PHE A 223 13.92 -8.76 -22.35
CA PHE A 223 13.06 -8.02 -21.42
C PHE A 223 13.84 -7.43 -20.24
N SER A 224 14.89 -8.12 -19.77
CA SER A 224 15.77 -7.53 -18.74
C SER A 224 16.50 -6.32 -19.30
N THR A 225 17.11 -6.38 -20.49
CA THR A 225 17.79 -5.23 -21.10
C THR A 225 16.83 -4.09 -21.41
N LEU A 226 15.65 -4.35 -21.99
CA LEU A 226 14.67 -3.30 -22.29
C LEU A 226 14.13 -2.63 -21.03
N SER A 227 13.98 -3.37 -19.94
CA SER A 227 13.55 -2.84 -18.65
C SER A 227 14.64 -2.06 -17.92
N LEU A 228 15.90 -2.49 -18.07
CA LEU A 228 17.07 -1.83 -17.48
C LEU A 228 17.34 -0.54 -18.24
N ILE A 229 17.15 -0.54 -19.57
CA ILE A 229 17.20 0.64 -20.43
C ILE A 229 16.04 1.59 -20.10
N SER A 230 14.80 1.12 -19.94
CA SER A 230 13.68 2.02 -19.61
C SER A 230 13.78 2.57 -18.18
N GLY A 231 14.24 1.75 -17.22
CA GLY A 231 14.57 2.19 -15.86
C GLY A 231 15.70 3.22 -15.85
N LEU A 232 16.79 2.97 -16.59
CA LEU A 232 17.89 3.91 -16.77
C LEU A 232 17.42 5.19 -17.47
N LEU A 233 16.56 5.12 -18.48
CA LEU A 233 16.05 6.31 -19.17
C LEU A 233 15.13 7.14 -18.26
N ILE A 234 14.32 6.51 -17.41
CA ILE A 234 13.50 7.21 -16.41
C ILE A 234 14.41 7.85 -15.35
N ILE A 235 15.44 7.14 -14.88
CA ILE A 235 16.42 7.66 -13.93
C ILE A 235 17.21 8.82 -14.54
N LEU A 236 17.70 8.67 -15.77
CA LEU A 236 18.45 9.69 -16.50
C LEU A 236 17.58 10.91 -16.81
N TYR A 237 16.30 10.72 -17.17
CA TYR A 237 15.34 11.81 -17.35
C TYR A 237 15.10 12.58 -16.05
N LEU A 238 14.97 11.86 -14.92
CA LEU A 238 14.86 12.47 -13.58
C LEU A 238 16.15 13.18 -13.14
N ILE A 239 17.31 12.71 -13.61
CA ILE A 239 18.62 13.31 -13.34
C ILE A 239 18.86 14.56 -14.20
N ASN A 240 18.43 14.58 -15.46
CA ASN A 240 18.82 15.61 -16.41
C ASN A 240 17.98 16.91 -16.33
N ASN A 241 16.77 16.84 -15.76
CA ASN A 241 15.91 18.01 -15.55
C ASN A 241 15.90 18.44 -14.07
N SER A 242 16.85 19.30 -13.66
CA SER A 242 16.81 20.29 -12.53
C SER A 242 16.18 19.94 -11.15
N ILE A 243 15.75 18.71 -10.91
CA ILE A 243 15.15 18.18 -9.67
C ILE A 243 16.19 17.33 -8.90
N SER A 244 17.35 17.10 -9.51
CA SER A 244 18.29 16.04 -9.17
C SER A 244 19.53 16.43 -8.38
N MET A 245 19.76 17.70 -8.03
CA MET A 245 20.90 17.97 -7.15
C MET A 245 20.61 17.60 -5.69
N ASN A 246 19.36 17.31 -5.29
CA ASN A 246 19.02 17.26 -3.86
C ASN A 246 17.61 16.70 -3.52
N LEU A 247 17.17 15.57 -4.10
CA LEU A 247 15.85 14.96 -3.83
C LEU A 247 15.57 14.72 -2.32
N PHE A 248 16.59 14.49 -1.51
CA PHE A 248 16.49 14.34 -0.06
C PHE A 248 17.24 15.43 0.70
N SER A 249 17.57 16.56 0.08
CA SER A 249 18.33 17.57 0.80
C SER A 249 17.53 18.24 1.88
N GLN A 250 18.24 18.68 2.93
CA GLN A 250 17.71 19.53 3.96
C GLN A 250 17.32 20.93 3.45
N SER A 251 17.82 21.35 2.28
CA SER A 251 17.52 22.66 1.70
C SER A 251 16.11 22.78 1.12
N GLN A 252 15.41 21.66 0.85
CA GLN A 252 14.01 21.68 0.45
C GLN A 252 13.10 21.83 1.67
N GLU A 253 12.17 22.78 1.64
CA GLU A 253 11.28 23.13 2.77
C GLU A 253 10.49 21.92 3.33
N GLY A 254 10.02 21.03 2.44
CA GLY A 254 9.34 19.79 2.84
C GLY A 254 10.23 18.71 3.43
N ASN A 255 11.54 18.78 3.22
CA ASN A 255 12.50 17.87 3.84
C ASN A 255 13.05 18.44 5.15
N LYS A 256 13.27 19.76 5.24
CA LYS A 256 13.75 20.44 6.47
C LYS A 256 12.92 20.05 7.69
N THR A 257 11.59 20.17 7.58
CA THR A 257 10.65 19.77 8.64
C THR A 257 10.74 18.29 9.01
N ARG A 258 11.00 17.40 8.04
CA ARG A 258 11.17 15.96 8.30
C ARG A 258 12.49 15.68 9.01
N TYR A 259 13.58 16.33 8.63
CA TYR A 259 14.87 16.17 9.30
C TYR A 259 14.83 16.68 10.74
N GLU A 260 14.15 17.81 11.00
CA GLU A 260 13.88 18.28 12.36
C GLU A 260 13.08 17.24 13.17
N GLN A 261 12.00 16.69 12.59
CA GLN A 261 11.22 15.61 13.22
C GLN A 261 12.07 14.35 13.47
N ILE A 262 12.94 13.95 12.54
CA ILE A 262 13.80 12.78 12.68
C ILE A 262 14.74 12.97 13.88
N ASN A 263 15.39 14.14 13.98
CA ASN A 263 16.32 14.41 15.06
C ASN A 263 15.61 14.38 16.43
N LEU A 264 14.46 15.04 16.55
CA LEU A 264 13.66 15.05 17.79
C LEU A 264 13.08 13.67 18.14
N LEU A 265 12.64 12.89 17.14
CA LEU A 265 12.16 11.53 17.36
C LEU A 265 13.30 10.62 17.83
N SER A 266 14.49 10.75 17.23
CA SER A 266 15.62 9.87 17.51
C SER A 266 16.17 10.04 18.92
N SER A 267 16.15 11.26 19.46
CA SER A 267 16.57 11.54 20.84
C SER A 267 15.52 11.15 21.88
N ASP A 268 14.27 10.92 21.47
CA ASP A 268 13.14 10.59 22.35
C ASP A 268 12.66 9.13 22.13
N ILE A 269 13.53 8.22 21.70
CA ILE A 269 13.19 6.80 21.59
C ILE A 269 13.31 6.12 22.96
N ASN A 270 12.28 5.37 23.33
CA ASN A 270 12.25 4.55 24.54
C ASN A 270 12.04 3.08 24.16
N PHE A 271 12.70 2.15 24.87
CA PHE A 271 12.55 0.71 24.66
C PHE A 271 11.09 0.25 24.67
N MET A 272 10.29 0.64 25.66
CA MET A 272 8.85 0.29 25.71
C MET A 272 7.98 1.16 24.78
N GLY A 273 8.53 2.22 24.21
CA GLY A 273 7.79 3.24 23.49
C GLY A 273 7.03 4.19 24.42
N HIS A 274 6.52 5.29 23.85
CA HIS A 274 5.77 6.32 24.58
C HIS A 274 4.27 6.07 24.66
N GLY A 275 3.77 5.01 24.03
CA GLY A 275 2.35 4.71 23.92
C GLY A 275 1.64 5.60 22.92
N LEU A 276 0.41 5.23 22.56
CA LEU A 276 -0.44 6.01 21.67
C LEU A 276 -0.76 7.37 22.30
N GLY A 277 -0.97 8.38 21.44
CA GLY A 277 -1.32 9.73 21.88
C GLY A 277 -0.18 10.54 22.49
N ALA A 278 1.03 9.98 22.64
CA ALA A 278 2.18 10.73 23.08
C ALA A 278 2.51 11.89 22.11
N GLU A 279 2.91 13.03 22.64
CA GLU A 279 3.43 14.16 21.85
C GLU A 279 4.96 14.08 21.75
N ILE A 280 5.56 14.82 20.82
CA ILE A 280 7.02 15.06 20.84
C ILE A 280 7.24 16.40 21.53
N LYS A 281 8.11 16.41 22.54
CA LYS A 281 8.50 17.64 23.23
C LYS A 281 9.20 18.58 22.24
N GLY A 282 8.70 19.81 22.14
CA GLY A 282 9.29 20.85 21.28
C GLY A 282 8.84 20.83 19.82
N TYR A 283 7.91 19.96 19.42
CA TYR A 283 7.35 19.99 18.07
C TYR A 283 5.84 19.75 18.05
N ALA A 284 5.08 20.75 17.60
CA ALA A 284 3.66 20.65 17.33
C ALA A 284 3.36 21.29 15.97
N ARG A 285 2.91 20.49 15.00
CA ARG A 285 2.56 20.98 13.67
C ARG A 285 1.28 21.81 13.66
N ASP A 286 0.34 21.47 14.55
CA ASP A 286 -0.90 22.21 14.78
C ASP A 286 -0.98 22.49 16.29
N GLN A 287 -1.17 23.76 16.66
CA GLN A 287 -1.28 24.17 18.05
C GLN A 287 -2.55 23.59 18.73
N LYS A 288 -3.59 23.30 17.94
CA LYS A 288 -4.83 22.65 18.42
C LYS A 288 -4.72 21.13 18.46
N ASN A 289 -4.05 20.53 17.48
CA ASN A 289 -3.74 19.10 17.44
C ASN A 289 -2.22 18.92 17.45
N LYS A 290 -1.60 18.94 18.64
CA LYS A 290 -0.15 18.75 18.82
C LYS A 290 0.36 17.38 18.33
N TYR A 291 -0.54 16.55 17.84
CA TYR A 291 -0.32 15.21 17.35
C TYR A 291 -0.31 15.15 15.80
N GLY A 292 0.85 14.90 15.17
CA GLY A 292 0.93 14.68 13.72
C GLY A 292 2.36 14.60 13.17
N PHE A 293 2.80 13.40 12.77
CA PHE A 293 4.16 13.13 12.27
C PHE A 293 4.12 12.71 10.80
N GLU A 294 5.02 13.25 9.97
CA GLU A 294 5.10 12.83 8.56
C GLU A 294 5.85 11.50 8.41
N THR A 295 6.82 11.25 9.29
CA THR A 295 7.70 10.08 9.28
C THR A 295 7.06 8.89 10.01
N THR A 296 6.06 8.26 9.38
CA THR A 296 5.23 7.23 10.02
C THR A 296 6.02 6.07 10.63
N TYR A 297 7.11 5.64 9.99
CA TYR A 297 7.93 4.52 10.48
C TYR A 297 8.71 4.86 11.76
N LEU A 298 9.28 6.07 11.85
CA LEU A 298 9.94 6.50 13.08
C LEU A 298 8.92 6.77 14.18
N ASN A 299 7.74 7.29 13.82
CA ASN A 299 6.62 7.43 14.74
C ASN A 299 6.19 6.07 15.32
N LEU A 300 6.20 5.00 14.52
CA LEU A 300 5.95 3.65 15.05
C LEU A 300 6.97 3.25 16.14
N ILE A 301 8.26 3.48 15.90
CA ILE A 301 9.31 3.19 16.88
C ILE A 301 9.14 4.05 18.14
N HIS A 302 8.83 5.34 17.99
CA HIS A 302 8.59 6.24 19.12
C HIS A 302 7.41 5.80 19.98
N LYS A 303 6.29 5.39 19.37
CA LYS A 303 5.07 5.01 20.09
C LYS A 303 5.14 3.62 20.68
N PHE A 304 5.63 2.64 19.93
CA PHE A 304 5.60 1.23 20.31
C PHE A 304 6.95 0.69 20.81
N GLY A 305 8.05 1.42 20.65
CA GLY A 305 9.38 0.98 21.06
C GLY A 305 9.76 -0.32 20.34
N PHE A 306 10.31 -1.29 21.08
CA PHE A 306 10.67 -2.60 20.52
C PHE A 306 9.49 -3.34 19.90
N MET A 307 8.26 -3.08 20.35
CA MET A 307 7.03 -3.68 19.79
C MET A 307 6.70 -3.15 18.38
N SER A 308 7.42 -2.16 17.85
CA SER A 308 7.31 -1.81 16.42
C SER A 308 7.95 -2.87 15.51
N LEU A 309 8.94 -3.63 15.99
CA LEU A 309 9.68 -4.60 15.18
C LEU A 309 8.77 -5.70 14.59
N PRO A 310 7.86 -6.33 15.34
CA PRO A 310 6.91 -7.28 14.77
C PRO A 310 6.02 -6.68 13.68
N LEU A 311 5.69 -5.38 13.72
CA LEU A 311 4.92 -4.73 12.64
C LEU A 311 5.72 -4.71 11.34
N PHE A 312 7.01 -4.34 11.41
CA PHE A 312 7.90 -4.34 10.24
C PHE A 312 8.11 -5.75 9.69
N ILE A 313 8.29 -6.74 10.57
CA ILE A 313 8.38 -8.15 10.19
C ILE A 313 7.09 -8.59 9.47
N CYS A 314 5.92 -8.22 9.97
CA CYS A 314 4.66 -8.56 9.32
C CYS A 314 4.57 -7.95 7.91
N TYR A 315 4.90 -6.67 7.74
CA TYR A 315 4.92 -6.04 6.42
C TYR A 315 5.92 -6.72 5.48
N LEU A 316 7.10 -7.08 5.97
CA LEU A 316 8.12 -7.78 5.20
C LEU A 316 7.64 -9.17 4.75
N ILE A 317 7.00 -9.93 5.64
CA ILE A 317 6.43 -11.25 5.32
C ILE A 317 5.35 -11.12 4.22
N SER A 318 4.44 -10.16 4.35
CA SER A 318 3.37 -9.89 3.38
C SER A 318 3.89 -9.45 2.02
N LEU A 319 5.12 -8.92 1.95
CA LEU A 319 5.80 -8.56 0.71
C LEU A 319 6.56 -9.75 0.11
N LEU A 320 7.27 -10.51 0.95
CA LEU A 320 8.13 -11.62 0.51
C LEU A 320 7.36 -12.85 0.06
N ILE A 321 6.25 -13.22 0.72
CA ILE A 321 5.46 -14.40 0.34
C ILE A 321 4.93 -14.29 -1.11
N PRO A 322 4.23 -13.22 -1.52
CA PRO A 322 3.81 -13.07 -2.92
C PRO A 322 4.99 -13.13 -3.90
N LEU A 323 6.10 -12.47 -3.58
CA LEU A 323 7.28 -12.43 -4.44
C LEU A 323 7.90 -13.82 -4.64
N GLN A 324 8.04 -14.59 -3.56
CA GLN A 324 8.51 -15.98 -3.61
C GLN A 324 7.58 -16.86 -4.46
N ASN A 325 6.27 -16.67 -4.34
CA ASN A 325 5.30 -17.43 -5.13
C ASN A 325 5.36 -17.03 -6.62
N ILE A 326 5.61 -15.75 -6.94
CA ILE A 326 5.83 -15.28 -8.32
C ILE A 326 7.06 -15.95 -8.92
N ILE A 327 8.19 -16.00 -8.19
CA ILE A 327 9.41 -16.71 -8.61
C ILE A 327 9.13 -18.19 -8.90
N LYS A 328 8.29 -18.83 -8.06
CA LYS A 328 7.85 -20.22 -8.24
C LYS A 328 6.76 -20.41 -9.30
N ASN A 329 6.27 -19.34 -9.92
CA ASN A 329 5.13 -19.34 -10.84
C ASN A 329 3.81 -19.90 -10.25
N GLU A 330 3.62 -19.79 -8.94
CA GLU A 330 2.42 -20.24 -8.25
C GLU A 330 1.39 -19.11 -8.19
N LYS A 331 0.14 -19.37 -8.62
CA LYS A 331 -0.99 -18.42 -8.52
C LYS A 331 -0.59 -16.98 -8.88
N LEU A 332 0.05 -16.82 -10.05
CA LEU A 332 0.72 -15.59 -10.46
C LEU A 332 -0.21 -14.37 -10.43
N LEU A 333 -1.48 -14.54 -10.82
CA LEU A 333 -2.48 -13.48 -10.78
C LEU A 333 -2.69 -12.96 -9.35
N GLU A 334 -3.03 -13.86 -8.41
CA GLU A 334 -3.25 -13.53 -7.02
C GLU A 334 -2.02 -12.89 -6.36
N ASN A 335 -0.84 -13.48 -6.58
CA ASN A 335 0.39 -13.03 -5.97
C ASN A 335 0.88 -11.70 -6.56
N SER A 336 0.68 -11.44 -7.85
CA SER A 336 0.98 -10.12 -8.46
C SER A 336 0.12 -9.01 -7.86
N LEU A 337 -1.19 -9.24 -7.71
CA LEU A 337 -2.09 -8.28 -7.09
C LEU A 337 -1.74 -8.07 -5.61
N ALA A 338 -1.48 -9.15 -4.87
CA ALA A 338 -1.04 -9.09 -3.47
C ALA A 338 0.27 -8.31 -3.29
N PHE A 339 1.24 -8.52 -4.17
CA PHE A 339 2.50 -7.78 -4.17
C PHE A 339 2.28 -6.29 -4.44
N GLY A 340 1.53 -5.95 -5.49
CA GLY A 340 1.20 -4.55 -5.81
C GLY A 340 0.38 -3.84 -4.72
N MET A 341 -0.46 -4.57 -3.97
CA MET A 341 -1.18 -4.03 -2.81
C MET A 341 -0.25 -3.59 -1.68
N MET A 342 1.00 -4.05 -1.61
CA MET A 342 1.99 -3.57 -0.64
C MET A 342 2.71 -2.29 -1.09
N GLY A 343 2.40 -1.76 -2.27
CA GLY A 343 3.01 -0.53 -2.80
C GLY A 343 2.83 0.70 -1.91
N PHE A 344 1.81 0.74 -1.04
CA PHE A 344 1.58 1.86 -0.10
C PHE A 344 2.71 2.04 0.93
N LEU A 345 3.56 1.04 1.14
CA LEU A 345 4.67 1.14 2.10
C LEU A 345 5.63 2.29 1.74
N PHE A 346 5.90 2.54 0.46
CA PHE A 346 6.86 3.56 0.04
C PHE A 346 6.32 5.00 0.16
N PRO A 347 5.09 5.32 -0.32
CA PRO A 347 4.46 6.61 -0.05
C PRO A 347 4.33 6.93 1.44
N SER A 348 4.19 5.91 2.29
CA SER A 348 4.08 6.05 3.75
C SER A 348 5.37 6.48 4.45
N ILE A 349 6.53 6.46 3.78
CA ILE A 349 7.82 6.87 4.36
C ILE A 349 7.79 8.36 4.73
N GLY A 350 7.27 9.19 3.83
CA GLY A 350 7.19 10.63 4.00
C GLY A 350 5.77 11.17 4.23
N ASN A 351 4.79 10.30 4.47
CA ASN A 351 3.40 10.69 4.67
C ASN A 351 2.71 9.83 5.75
N PRO A 352 1.81 10.42 6.56
CA PRO A 352 1.05 9.72 7.62
C PRO A 352 -0.09 8.85 7.08
N MET A 353 0.23 7.90 6.20
CA MET A 353 -0.75 7.10 5.47
C MET A 353 -0.63 5.58 5.69
N LEU A 354 0.35 5.11 6.47
CA LEU A 354 0.62 3.68 6.68
C LEU A 354 -0.60 2.94 7.26
N PHE A 355 -1.31 3.58 8.18
CA PHE A 355 -2.53 3.08 8.81
C PHE A 355 -3.77 3.84 8.35
N SER A 356 -3.78 4.32 7.11
CA SER A 356 -5.01 4.82 6.52
C SER A 356 -5.99 3.66 6.26
N PRO A 357 -7.29 3.96 6.10
CA PRO A 357 -8.26 2.94 5.73
C PRO A 357 -7.94 2.17 4.46
N VAL A 358 -7.47 2.87 3.43
CA VAL A 358 -7.08 2.24 2.18
C VAL A 358 -5.88 1.32 2.37
N SER A 359 -4.82 1.78 3.06
CA SER A 359 -3.60 1.00 3.30
C SER A 359 -3.87 -0.28 4.11
N CYS A 360 -4.66 -0.19 5.18
CA CYS A 360 -5.00 -1.35 5.99
C CYS A 360 -5.85 -2.37 5.22
N LEU A 361 -6.83 -1.90 4.43
CA LEU A 361 -7.64 -2.77 3.59
C LEU A 361 -6.82 -3.43 2.48
N LEU A 362 -5.89 -2.70 1.86
CA LEU A 362 -4.95 -3.26 0.88
C LEU A 362 -4.11 -4.37 1.51
N HIS A 363 -3.56 -4.15 2.71
CA HIS A 363 -2.78 -5.15 3.41
C HIS A 363 -3.62 -6.38 3.81
N CYS A 364 -4.82 -6.18 4.35
CA CYS A 364 -5.74 -7.27 4.69
C CYS A 364 -6.15 -8.08 3.45
N THR A 365 -6.43 -7.40 2.34
CA THR A 365 -6.78 -8.06 1.07
C THR A 365 -5.59 -8.83 0.50
N SER A 366 -4.39 -8.25 0.55
CA SER A 366 -3.15 -8.92 0.17
C SER A 366 -2.97 -10.23 0.94
N ASN A 367 -3.01 -10.17 2.27
CA ASN A 367 -2.89 -11.35 3.15
C ASN A 367 -3.97 -12.39 2.87
N TYR A 368 -5.19 -11.97 2.51
CA TYR A 368 -6.28 -12.88 2.18
C TYR A 368 -6.08 -13.56 0.81
N LEU A 369 -5.47 -12.88 -0.17
CA LEU A 369 -5.16 -13.48 -1.47
C LEU A 369 -4.05 -14.54 -1.38
N ILE A 370 -3.02 -14.29 -0.57
CA ILE A 370 -1.90 -15.24 -0.37
C ILE A 370 -2.22 -16.36 0.63
N ARG A 371 -3.35 -16.26 1.33
CA ARG A 371 -3.83 -17.32 2.21
C ARG A 371 -4.14 -18.58 1.42
N ASN A 372 -3.33 -19.61 1.63
CA ASN A 372 -3.52 -20.91 0.98
C ASN A 372 -4.78 -21.60 1.52
N LYS A 373 -5.88 -21.60 0.77
CA LYS A 373 -7.00 -22.49 1.10
C LYS A 373 -6.48 -23.93 1.03
N LYS A 374 -6.36 -24.60 2.18
CA LYS A 374 -6.28 -26.06 2.20
C LYS A 374 -7.54 -26.54 1.49
N SER A 375 -7.36 -27.07 0.29
CA SER A 375 -8.37 -27.86 -0.39
C SER A 375 -8.79 -28.95 0.60
N LYS A 376 -10.05 -28.93 1.04
CA LYS A 376 -10.69 -30.13 1.61
C LYS A 376 -10.90 -31.11 0.44
N ASN A 377 -9.82 -31.69 -0.06
CA ASN A 377 -9.76 -32.87 -0.90
C ASN A 377 -8.35 -33.41 -0.65
N ASN A 378 -8.27 -34.37 0.26
CA ASN A 378 -7.19 -35.33 0.54
C ASN A 378 -7.46 -35.92 1.93
N VAL A 379 -8.62 -36.58 2.07
CA VAL A 379 -8.80 -37.82 2.82
C VAL A 379 -9.75 -38.65 1.97
#